data_AF-A0A9X4KQN1-F1
#
_entry.id   AF-A0A9X4KQN1-F1
#
_cell.length_a   1.000
_cell.length_b   1.000
_cell.length_c   1.000
_cell.angle_alpha   90.00
_cell.angle_beta   90.00
_cell.angle_gamma   90.00
#
_symmetry.space_group_name_H-M   'P 1'
#
loop_
_entity.id
_entity.type
_entity.pdbx_description
1 polymer ?
#
loop_
_entity_poly.entity_id
_entity_poly.type
_entity_poly.pdbx_seq_one_letter_code
_entity_poly.pdbx_strand_id
1 'polypeptide(L)'
;MENYLLAPEILEKALRKALRERERRTGEEIPEGESVFHILDRVTSSLKYKIQAQYVTRRSEYLNNTKYDGATISEETIELFEEKWKELGSRMNIVPGKDVLSSLRSEIQKIYSVNLTDFKIIEEFTPTDIPEDLRGLLFRLDKFRTI
;
A
#
# COMPACT_ATOMS: atom_id res chain seq x y z
N MET A 1 -10.83 4.28 3.36
CA MET A 1 -10.30 4.06 2.00
C MET A 1 -8.95 4.77 1.89
N GLU A 2 -7.88 4.20 2.44
CA GLU A 2 -6.60 4.90 2.63
C GLU A 2 -5.43 4.30 1.83
N ASN A 3 -5.61 3.15 1.17
CA ASN A 3 -4.50 2.34 0.65
C ASN A 3 -4.46 2.23 -0.89
N TYR A 4 -5.19 3.07 -1.63
CA TYR A 4 -5.22 2.99 -3.10
C TYR A 4 -3.86 3.18 -3.77
N LEU A 5 -3.00 4.02 -3.20
CA LEU A 5 -1.64 4.24 -3.71
C LEU A 5 -0.65 3.13 -3.29
N LEU A 6 -1.04 2.22 -2.41
CA LEU A 6 -0.25 1.06 -2.00
C LEU A 6 -0.51 -0.14 -2.93
N ALA A 7 -0.26 0.07 -4.22
CA ALA A 7 -0.25 -0.99 -5.21
C ALA A 7 1.21 -1.33 -5.56
N PRO A 8 1.78 -2.47 -5.08
CA PRO A 8 3.21 -2.77 -5.22
C PRO A 8 3.72 -2.68 -6.66
N GLU A 9 2.97 -3.21 -7.63
CA GLU A 9 3.29 -3.16 -9.06
C GLU A 9 3.36 -1.72 -9.60
N ILE A 10 2.44 -0.85 -9.16
CA ILE A 10 2.39 0.55 -9.60
C ILE A 10 3.54 1.33 -8.96
N LEU A 11 3.82 1.08 -7.69
CA LEU A 11 4.94 1.69 -6.99
C LEU A 11 6.29 1.28 -7.62
N GLU A 12 6.44 0.01 -8.02
CA GLU A 12 7.62 -0.47 -8.74
C GLU A 12 7.80 0.28 -10.07
N LYS A 13 6.75 0.37 -10.89
CA LYS A 13 6.79 1.16 -12.14
C LYS A 13 7.20 2.61 -11.89
N ALA A 14 6.61 3.24 -10.88
CA ALA A 14 6.86 4.63 -10.53
C ALA A 14 8.30 4.85 -10.05
N LEU A 15 8.85 3.93 -9.24
CA LEU A 15 10.26 3.96 -8.86
C LEU A 15 11.16 3.83 -10.09
N ARG A 16 10.93 2.83 -10.95
CA ARG A 16 11.77 2.60 -12.14
C ARG A 16 11.75 3.80 -13.09
N LYS A 17 10.60 4.45 -13.28
CA LYS A 17 10.51 5.70 -14.04
C LYS A 17 11.29 6.83 -13.40
N ALA A 18 11.16 7.03 -12.08
CA ALA A 18 11.89 8.05 -11.35
C ALA A 18 13.41 7.86 -11.39
N LEU A 19 13.89 6.61 -11.36
CA LEU A 19 15.31 6.28 -11.51
C LEU A 19 15.82 6.65 -12.91
N ARG A 20 15.12 6.23 -13.98
CA ARG A 20 15.48 6.59 -15.36
C ARG A 20 15.49 8.11 -15.60
N GLU A 21 14.53 8.82 -15.02
CA GLU A 21 14.49 10.28 -15.08
C GLU A 21 15.71 10.93 -14.41
N ARG A 22 16.15 10.37 -13.27
CA ARG A 22 17.33 10.85 -12.55
C ARG A 22 18.60 10.58 -13.38
N GLU A 23 18.78 9.36 -13.88
CA GLU A 23 19.92 8.98 -14.73
C GLU A 23 20.04 9.91 -15.94
N ARG A 24 18.93 10.16 -16.63
CA ARG A 24 18.91 11.08 -17.78
C ARG A 24 19.31 12.51 -17.41
N ARG A 25 19.00 12.96 -16.18
CA ARG A 25 19.29 14.33 -15.71
C ARG A 25 20.73 14.48 -15.20
N THR A 26 21.27 13.48 -14.52
CA THR A 26 22.62 13.54 -13.92
C THR A 26 23.70 12.98 -14.83
N GLY A 27 23.34 12.11 -15.78
CA GLY A 27 24.29 11.34 -16.58
C GLY A 27 24.98 10.21 -15.79
N GLU A 28 24.59 10.02 -14.53
CA GLU A 28 25.11 8.97 -13.66
C GLU A 28 24.23 7.73 -13.80
N GLU A 29 24.83 6.60 -14.13
CA GLU A 29 24.16 5.31 -14.11
C GLU A 29 23.82 4.92 -12.66
N ILE A 30 22.56 4.59 -12.41
CA ILE A 30 22.14 4.11 -11.10
C ILE A 30 22.21 2.58 -11.17
N PRO A 31 22.98 1.93 -10.27
CA PRO A 31 23.03 0.47 -10.20
C PRO A 31 21.61 -0.12 -10.12
N GLU A 32 21.43 -1.32 -10.64
CA GLU A 32 20.15 -2.03 -10.59
C GLU A 32 19.61 -2.02 -9.15
N GLY A 33 18.60 -1.17 -8.92
CA GLY A 33 18.13 -0.87 -7.59
C GLY A 33 17.25 -1.97 -7.02
N GLU A 34 17.36 -2.19 -5.71
CA GLU A 34 16.38 -2.90 -4.87
C GLU A 34 14.93 -2.65 -5.34
N SER A 35 14.17 -3.74 -5.43
CA SER A 35 12.75 -3.67 -5.78
C SER A 35 11.92 -3.05 -4.65
N VAL A 36 10.87 -2.31 -5.02
CA VAL A 36 9.87 -1.79 -4.08
C VAL A 36 9.30 -2.89 -3.20
N PHE A 37 9.16 -4.12 -3.71
CA PHE A 37 8.66 -5.26 -2.95
C PHE A 37 9.51 -5.54 -1.71
N HIS A 38 10.84 -5.49 -1.83
CA HIS A 38 11.75 -5.67 -0.70
C HIS A 38 11.70 -4.50 0.29
N ILE A 39 11.61 -3.26 -0.23
CA ILE A 39 11.49 -2.07 0.62
C ILE A 39 10.16 -2.11 1.41
N LEU A 40 9.05 -2.45 0.76
CA LEU A 40 7.74 -2.62 1.39
C LEU A 40 7.76 -3.74 2.44
N ASP A 41 8.40 -4.88 2.14
CA ASP A 41 8.52 -5.96 3.11
C ASP A 41 9.28 -5.51 4.37
N ARG A 42 10.41 -4.82 4.20
CA ARG A 42 11.20 -4.25 5.31
C ARG A 42 10.40 -3.23 6.13
N VAL A 43 9.74 -2.28 5.46
CA VAL A 43 8.91 -1.26 6.11
C VAL A 43 7.77 -1.91 6.91
N THR A 44 7.05 -2.83 6.29
CA THR A 44 5.85 -3.43 6.88
C THR A 44 6.17 -4.43 7.98
N SER A 45 7.26 -5.17 7.87
CA SER A 45 7.71 -6.13 8.88
C SER A 45 7.92 -5.48 10.25
N SER A 46 8.45 -4.25 10.27
CA SER A 46 8.63 -3.48 11.51
C SER A 46 7.31 -3.13 12.21
N LEU A 47 6.19 -3.16 11.48
CA LEU A 47 4.86 -2.80 11.97
C LEU A 47 3.99 -4.01 12.33
N LYS A 48 4.42 -5.24 12.02
CA LYS A 48 3.60 -6.46 12.11
C LYS A 48 2.90 -6.60 13.45
N TYR A 49 3.66 -6.64 14.54
CA TYR A 49 3.11 -6.86 15.89
C TYR A 49 2.20 -5.74 16.34
N LYS A 50 2.53 -4.48 16.01
CA LYS A 50 1.69 -3.33 16.32
C LYS A 50 0.33 -3.42 15.62
N ILE A 51 0.33 -3.77 14.33
CA ILE A 51 -0.90 -3.90 13.54
C ILE A 51 -1.71 -5.11 14.04
N GLN A 52 -1.07 -6.25 14.30
CA GLN A 52 -1.73 -7.44 14.82
C GLN A 52 -2.44 -7.15 16.15
N ALA A 53 -1.75 -6.48 17.10
CA ALA A 53 -2.35 -6.09 18.37
C ALA A 53 -3.58 -5.18 18.17
N GLN A 54 -3.48 -4.17 17.29
CA GLN A 54 -4.62 -3.30 16.97
C GLN A 54 -5.77 -4.07 16.32
N TYR A 55 -5.47 -5.04 15.47
CA TYR A 55 -6.45 -5.86 14.77
C TYR A 55 -7.23 -6.75 15.76
N VAL A 56 -6.51 -7.37 16.70
CA VAL A 56 -7.10 -8.14 17.82
C VAL A 56 -7.98 -7.25 18.69
N THR A 57 -7.46 -6.11 19.18
CA THR A 57 -8.24 -5.21 20.03
C THR A 57 -9.55 -4.77 19.37
N ARG A 58 -9.49 -4.30 18.13
CA ARG A 58 -10.69 -3.83 17.41
C ARG A 58 -11.72 -4.94 17.19
N ARG A 59 -11.27 -6.15 16.88
CA ARG A 59 -12.18 -7.28 16.68
C ARG A 59 -12.79 -7.76 18.00
N SER A 60 -12.01 -7.80 19.08
CA SER A 60 -12.53 -8.10 20.42
C SER A 60 -13.56 -7.07 20.88
N GLU A 61 -13.33 -5.78 20.66
CA GLU A 61 -14.31 -4.72 20.94
C GLU A 61 -15.60 -4.89 20.14
N TYR A 62 -15.48 -5.21 18.85
CA TYR A 62 -16.63 -5.45 17.97
C TYR A 62 -17.47 -6.67 18.41
N LEU A 63 -16.81 -7.72 18.92
CA LEU A 63 -17.45 -8.97 19.33
C LEU A 63 -17.78 -9.03 20.83
N ASN A 64 -17.54 -7.96 21.59
CA ASN A 64 -17.69 -7.94 23.05
C ASN A 64 -19.10 -8.27 23.56
N ASN A 65 -20.13 -8.14 22.71
CA ASN A 65 -21.52 -8.49 23.02
C ASN A 65 -21.96 -9.86 22.50
N THR A 66 -21.03 -10.67 21.99
CA THR A 66 -21.31 -12.00 21.47
C THR A 66 -21.09 -13.07 22.53
N LYS A 67 -21.58 -14.30 22.29
CA LYS A 67 -21.39 -15.44 23.21
C LYS A 67 -20.01 -16.11 23.09
N TYR A 68 -19.14 -15.58 22.23
CA TYR A 68 -17.81 -16.16 22.00
C TYR A 68 -16.87 -15.80 23.14
N ASP A 69 -16.03 -16.76 23.55
CA ASP A 69 -14.99 -16.51 24.54
C ASP A 69 -13.87 -15.63 23.95
N GLY A 70 -13.25 -14.80 24.79
CA GLY A 70 -12.20 -13.85 24.38
C GLY A 70 -10.95 -14.53 23.81
N ALA A 71 -10.62 -15.73 24.29
CA ALA A 71 -9.51 -16.51 23.75
C ALA A 71 -9.81 -16.99 22.32
N THR A 72 -11.03 -17.51 22.09
CA THR A 72 -11.48 -17.93 20.75
C THR A 72 -11.49 -16.76 19.77
N ILE A 73 -11.99 -15.59 20.18
CA ILE A 73 -11.96 -14.38 19.33
C ILE A 73 -10.52 -14.02 18.95
N SER A 74 -9.60 -14.07 19.92
CA SER A 74 -8.21 -13.70 19.69
C SER A 74 -7.51 -14.68 18.75
N GLU A 75 -7.69 -15.99 18.95
CA GLU A 75 -7.13 -17.06 18.11
C GLU A 75 -7.56 -16.91 16.66
N GLU A 76 -8.87 -16.87 16.39
CA GLU A 76 -9.41 -16.67 15.04
C GLU A 76 -8.93 -15.36 14.40
N THR A 77 -8.78 -14.30 15.21
CA THR A 77 -8.32 -13.01 14.69
C THR A 77 -6.86 -13.05 14.28
N ILE A 78 -6.02 -13.76 15.04
CA ILE A 78 -4.61 -13.94 14.71
C ILE A 78 -4.48 -14.76 13.44
N GLU A 79 -5.23 -15.85 13.28
CA GLU A 79 -5.22 -16.67 12.06
C GLU A 79 -5.58 -15.83 10.82
N LEU A 80 -6.70 -15.10 10.87
CA LEU A 80 -7.14 -14.24 9.77
C LEU A 80 -6.17 -13.10 9.47
N PHE A 81 -5.47 -12.59 10.49
CA PHE A 81 -4.41 -11.62 10.30
C PHE A 81 -3.22 -12.24 9.56
N GLU A 82 -2.74 -13.41 10.00
CA GLU A 82 -1.60 -14.09 9.37
C GLU A 82 -1.88 -14.47 7.92
N GLU A 83 -3.10 -14.93 7.61
CA GLU A 83 -3.55 -15.19 6.23
C GLU A 83 -3.42 -13.94 5.34
N LYS A 84 -3.93 -12.79 5.82
CA LYS A 84 -3.82 -11.53 5.08
C LYS A 84 -2.39 -10.97 5.05
N TRP A 85 -1.58 -11.26 6.07
CA TRP A 85 -0.22 -10.75 6.18
C TRP A 85 0.76 -11.47 5.26
N LYS A 86 0.51 -12.75 4.98
CA LYS A 86 1.39 -13.63 4.20
C LYS A 86 1.69 -13.05 2.82
N GLU A 87 0.66 -12.69 2.06
CA GLU A 87 0.83 -12.13 0.72
C GLU A 87 0.96 -10.61 0.76
N LEU A 88 1.94 -10.05 0.07
CA LEU A 88 2.22 -8.61 0.13
C LEU A 88 1.03 -7.77 -0.37
N GLY A 89 0.34 -8.22 -1.41
CA GLY A 89 -0.84 -7.54 -1.96
C GLY A 89 -1.99 -7.46 -0.95
N SER A 90 -2.30 -8.55 -0.25
CA SER A 90 -3.32 -8.54 0.81
C SER A 90 -2.86 -7.76 2.03
N ARG A 91 -1.56 -7.80 2.36
CA ARG A 91 -0.95 -7.03 3.44
C ARG A 91 -1.17 -5.52 3.22
N MET A 92 -1.07 -5.05 1.98
CA MET A 92 -1.31 -3.63 1.65
C MET A 92 -2.72 -3.16 1.99
N ASN A 93 -3.69 -4.06 2.17
CA ASN A 93 -5.06 -3.72 2.56
C ASN A 93 -5.28 -3.55 4.07
N ILE A 94 -4.32 -4.01 4.90
CA ILE A 94 -4.47 -4.00 6.37
C ILE A 94 -3.44 -3.12 7.08
N VAL A 95 -2.42 -2.64 6.38
CA VAL A 95 -1.42 -1.73 6.93
C VAL A 95 -1.92 -0.28 6.99
N PRO A 96 -1.38 0.55 7.89
CA PRO A 96 -1.65 1.99 7.92
C PRO A 96 -1.04 2.67 6.69
N GLY A 97 -1.88 2.97 5.70
CA GLY A 97 -1.42 3.32 4.35
C GLY A 97 -0.48 4.53 4.29
N LYS A 98 -0.82 5.61 5.01
CA LYS A 98 -0.01 6.83 5.07
C LYS A 98 1.36 6.59 5.70
N ASP A 99 1.41 5.85 6.81
CA ASP A 99 2.66 5.57 7.53
C ASP A 99 3.60 4.71 6.67
N VAL A 100 3.05 3.72 5.97
CA VAL A 100 3.80 2.86 5.05
C VAL A 100 4.31 3.66 3.84
N LEU A 101 3.47 4.47 3.20
CA LEU A 101 3.89 5.32 2.08
C LEU A 101 4.98 6.33 2.50
N SER A 102 4.83 6.93 3.68
CA SER A 102 5.83 7.87 4.23
C SER A 102 7.18 7.18 4.47
N SER A 103 7.14 5.98 5.06
CA SER A 103 8.35 5.18 5.32
C SER A 103 9.01 4.72 4.02
N LEU A 104 8.22 4.23 3.05
CA LEU A 104 8.69 3.85 1.72
C LEU A 104 9.40 5.01 1.02
N ARG A 105 8.80 6.20 1.02
CA ARG A 105 9.39 7.40 0.42
C ARG A 105 10.72 7.77 1.08
N SER A 106 10.79 7.66 2.40
CA SER A 106 12.00 7.97 3.16
C SER A 106 13.13 7.01 2.78
N GLU A 107 12.86 5.71 2.66
CA GLU A 107 13.81 4.70 2.21
C GLU A 107 14.27 4.96 0.77
N ILE A 108 13.33 5.18 -0.16
CA ILE A 108 13.64 5.47 -1.57
C ILE A 108 14.50 6.75 -1.71
N GLN A 109 14.15 7.82 -1.01
CA GLN A 109 14.91 9.06 -1.03
C GLN A 109 16.32 8.86 -0.46
N LYS A 110 16.46 8.06 0.61
CA LYS A 110 17.76 7.76 1.21
C LYS A 110 18.65 6.93 0.28
N ILE A 111 18.09 5.92 -0.38
CA ILE A 111 18.86 4.98 -1.22
C ILE A 111 19.18 5.60 -2.58
N TYR A 112 18.21 6.27 -3.22
CA TYR A 112 18.29 6.67 -4.63
C TYR A 112 18.32 8.18 -4.85
N SER A 113 18.12 8.98 -3.80
CA SER A 113 17.96 10.43 -3.91
C SER A 113 16.82 10.86 -4.86
N VAL A 114 15.77 10.04 -4.96
CA VAL A 114 14.55 10.36 -5.72
C VAL A 114 13.35 10.45 -4.78
N ASN A 115 12.43 11.36 -5.11
CA ASN A 115 11.19 11.52 -4.37
C ASN A 115 10.02 10.95 -5.17
N LEU A 116 9.26 10.05 -4.55
CA LEU A 116 8.10 9.38 -5.16
C LEU A 116 6.80 10.04 -4.69
N THR A 117 6.44 11.16 -5.32
CA THR A 117 5.23 11.94 -4.98
C THR A 117 3.95 11.18 -5.34
N ASP A 118 2.81 11.57 -4.76
CA ASP A 118 1.51 10.99 -5.14
C ASP A 118 1.27 11.10 -6.65
N PHE A 119 1.63 12.24 -7.26
CA PHE A 119 1.50 12.45 -8.70
C PHE A 119 2.31 11.43 -9.52
N LYS A 120 3.57 11.18 -9.15
CA LYS A 120 4.41 10.17 -9.83
C LYS A 120 3.85 8.75 -9.72
N ILE A 121 3.19 8.44 -8.61
CA ILE A 121 2.55 7.13 -8.43
C ILE A 121 1.27 7.06 -9.28
N ILE A 122 0.45 8.11 -9.25
CA ILE A 122 -0.81 8.21 -9.99
C ILE A 122 -0.60 8.10 -11.51
N GLU A 123 0.47 8.71 -12.04
CA GLU A 123 0.80 8.62 -13.47
C GLU A 123 1.03 7.19 -13.98
N GLU A 124 1.37 6.26 -13.10
CA GLU A 124 1.63 4.86 -13.48
C GLU A 124 0.38 3.98 -13.39
N PHE A 125 -0.74 4.52 -12.92
CA PHE A 125 -2.04 3.83 -13.01
C PHE A 125 -2.53 3.83 -14.45
N THR A 126 -2.98 2.66 -14.89
CA THR A 126 -3.75 2.49 -16.11
C THR A 126 -5.24 2.45 -15.77
N PRO A 127 -6.14 2.70 -16.74
CA PRO A 127 -7.57 2.56 -16.50
C PRO A 127 -7.94 1.21 -15.90
N THR A 128 -7.29 0.12 -16.32
CA THR A 128 -7.52 -1.25 -15.82
C THR A 128 -7.17 -1.45 -14.34
N ASP A 129 -6.31 -0.61 -13.78
CA ASP A 129 -5.93 -0.66 -12.36
C ASP A 129 -6.99 -0.03 -11.44
N ILE A 130 -7.94 0.72 -12.02
CA ILE A 130 -9.03 1.36 -11.28
C ILE A 130 -10.26 0.44 -11.28
N PRO A 131 -10.91 0.18 -10.14
CA PRO A 131 -12.16 -0.57 -10.08
C PRO A 131 -13.25 -0.05 -11.06
N GLU A 132 -13.95 -0.96 -11.74
CA GLU A 132 -14.94 -0.62 -12.77
C GLU A 132 -16.09 0.24 -12.24
N ASP A 133 -16.51 0.02 -11.00
CA ASP A 133 -17.55 0.81 -10.33
C ASP A 133 -17.15 2.29 -10.18
N LEU A 134 -15.88 2.56 -9.80
CA LEU A 134 -15.33 3.91 -9.73
C LEU A 134 -15.21 4.54 -11.12
N ARG A 135 -14.74 3.77 -12.12
CA ARG A 135 -14.72 4.24 -13.53
C ARG A 135 -16.11 4.62 -14.01
N GLY A 136 -17.10 3.77 -13.77
CA GLY A 136 -18.49 4.01 -14.13
C GLY A 136 -19.11 5.20 -13.40
N LEU A 137 -18.74 5.44 -12.13
CA LEU A 137 -19.14 6.65 -11.40
C LEU A 137 -18.57 7.91 -12.05
N LEU A 138 -17.28 7.95 -12.34
CA LEU A 138 -16.62 9.09 -12.98
C LEU A 138 -17.22 9.40 -14.35
N PHE A 139 -17.48 8.37 -15.16
CA PHE A 139 -18.10 8.54 -16.47
C PHE A 139 -19.53 9.09 -16.38
N ARG A 140 -20.31 8.69 -15.37
CA ARG A 140 -21.65 9.25 -15.12
C ARG A 140 -21.58 10.70 -14.68
N LEU A 141 -20.60 11.08 -13.85
CA LEU A 141 -20.39 12.47 -13.43
C LEU A 141 -20.00 13.37 -14.62
N ASP A 142 -19.15 12.88 -15.51
CA ASP A 142 -18.75 13.62 -16.71
C ASP A 142 -19.93 13.83 -17.68
N LYS A 143 -20.76 12.78 -17.85
CA LYS A 143 -22.03 12.90 -18.59
C LYS A 143 -22.96 13.94 -17.99
N PHE A 144 -23.07 14.02 -16.67
CA PHE A 144 -23.93 15.00 -16.00
C PHE A 144 -23.45 16.44 -16.23
N ARG A 145 -22.13 16.68 -16.31
CA ARG A 145 -21.55 18.01 -16.57
C ARG A 145 -21.84 18.54 -17.98
N THR A 146 -22.12 17.63 -18.92
CA THR A 146 -22.31 17.95 -20.35
C THR A 146 -23.78 18.10 -20.74
N ILE A 147 -24.70 17.98 -19.77
CA ILE A 147 -26.15 18.25 -19.89
C ILE A 147 -26.44 19.64 -19.34
#